data_AF-A0A0F7ZW28-F1
#
_entry.id   AF-A0A0F7ZW28-F1
#
_cell.length_a   1.000
_cell.length_b   1.000
_cell.length_c   1.000
_cell.angle_alpha   90.00
_cell.angle_beta   90.00
_cell.angle_gamma   90.00
#
_symmetry.space_group_name_H-M   'P 1'
#
loop_
_entity.id
_entity.type
_entity.pdbx_description
1 polymer ?
#
loop_
_entity_poly.entity_id
_entity_poly.type
_entity_poly.pdbx_seq_one_letter_code
_entity_poly.pdbx_strand_id
1 'polypeptide(L)'
;MSLRPSVDSSDGDTEAAVTTLQPVSGLTTSSPLPSRELSASKDPASQLAHEEHHQRTLWSHFPGWLFSERVRETRCWAWQFGYDIQRKGDRRWVCQACIRKNAPRPRNFEADGIHNAYNHLYNDHGIGAPPGKTQGPAEKRTSKRSRPVGQKTLAESMKLDLHDPREQAIANCFIKRFDKEYFRRLLVNWIVAKNHSFSIAEETELHAIFEYLNPSVSGRKANMTHTTVRKKIIVAFEEHREKVIDVLRKAPGQTMTRPWRLLVESWDLLAKPDEGAASDIS
;
A
#
# COMPACT_ATOMS: atom_id res chain seq x y z
N MET A 1 67.05 25.73 -23.41
CA MET A 1 67.25 24.50 -22.60
C MET A 1 65.86 23.91 -22.36
N SER A 2 65.28 23.18 -23.32
CA SER A 2 65.52 21.75 -23.64
C SER A 2 65.06 20.85 -22.47
N LEU A 3 64.19 19.84 -22.57
CA LEU A 3 63.48 19.15 -23.66
C LEU A 3 62.34 18.32 -22.99
N ARG A 4 61.19 18.14 -23.66
CA ARG A 4 60.31 16.93 -23.56
C ARG A 4 60.89 15.87 -24.53
N PRO A 5 60.60 14.54 -24.50
CA PRO A 5 59.26 13.89 -24.50
C PRO A 5 59.19 12.53 -23.72
N SER A 6 58.02 11.97 -23.33
CA SER A 6 57.00 11.14 -24.03
C SER A 6 57.40 9.68 -24.36
N VAL A 7 56.35 8.83 -24.47
CA VAL A 7 56.25 7.46 -25.08
C VAL A 7 56.40 6.30 -24.08
N ASP A 8 55.73 5.14 -24.14
CA ASP A 8 54.42 4.61 -24.61
C ASP A 8 54.47 3.07 -24.35
N SER A 9 53.30 2.44 -24.17
CA SER A 9 52.87 1.09 -24.59
C SER A 9 53.54 -0.24 -24.17
N SER A 10 52.62 -1.19 -23.93
CA SER A 10 52.63 -2.65 -24.26
C SER A 10 53.59 -3.58 -23.51
N ASP A 11 53.35 -4.88 -23.32
CA ASP A 11 52.24 -5.84 -23.45
C ASP A 11 52.81 -7.18 -22.92
N GLY A 12 51.96 -8.07 -22.40
CA GLY A 12 52.22 -9.53 -22.25
C GLY A 12 53.33 -9.96 -21.27
N ASP A 13 53.38 -11.15 -20.70
CA ASP A 13 52.57 -12.36 -20.81
C ASP A 13 52.97 -13.29 -19.64
N THR A 14 52.04 -14.13 -19.19
CA THR A 14 52.21 -15.46 -18.54
C THR A 14 53.36 -15.75 -17.57
N GLU A 15 53.02 -16.19 -16.34
CA GLU A 15 53.32 -17.59 -15.93
C GLU A 15 52.55 -18.03 -14.68
N ALA A 16 52.23 -19.32 -14.67
CA ALA A 16 51.44 -20.01 -13.65
C ALA A 16 52.28 -20.39 -12.42
N ALA A 17 51.65 -20.34 -11.24
CA ALA A 17 52.13 -21.08 -10.07
C ALA A 17 50.96 -21.74 -9.35
N VAL A 18 50.89 -23.05 -9.57
CA VAL A 18 50.11 -24.06 -8.85
C VAL A 18 50.47 -24.02 -7.36
N THR A 19 49.48 -24.05 -6.46
CA THR A 19 49.66 -24.56 -5.10
C THR A 19 48.43 -25.37 -4.68
N THR A 20 48.51 -26.65 -5.01
CA THR A 20 48.24 -27.82 -4.15
C THR A 20 47.26 -27.64 -2.98
N LEU A 21 46.06 -28.18 -3.16
CA LEU A 21 45.18 -28.61 -2.07
C LEU A 21 45.67 -29.96 -1.52
N GLN A 22 45.81 -30.08 -0.20
CA GLN A 22 45.84 -31.38 0.48
C GLN A 22 44.63 -31.54 1.42
N PRO A 23 44.11 -32.78 1.57
CA PRO A 23 42.89 -33.08 2.31
C PRO A 23 43.20 -33.54 3.74
N VAL A 24 42.28 -33.29 4.69
CA VAL A 24 42.20 -34.06 5.93
C VAL A 24 40.74 -34.44 6.19
N SER A 25 40.51 -35.73 6.41
CA SER A 25 39.20 -36.32 6.71
C SER A 25 39.11 -36.69 8.20
N GLY A 26 37.91 -36.53 8.76
CA GLY A 26 37.44 -37.13 10.03
C GLY A 26 37.77 -36.30 11.28
N LEU A 27 36.89 -36.07 12.26
CA LEU A 27 35.71 -36.81 12.72
C LEU A 27 34.66 -35.87 13.34
N THR A 28 33.39 -36.20 13.09
CA THR A 28 32.20 -36.14 13.99
C THR A 28 31.96 -34.91 14.86
N THR A 29 30.90 -34.16 14.58
CA THR A 29 29.90 -33.72 15.57
C THR A 29 28.58 -33.45 14.84
N SER A 30 27.67 -34.42 14.89
CA SER A 30 26.29 -34.27 14.44
C SER A 30 25.53 -33.40 15.44
N SER A 31 25.22 -32.16 15.06
CA SER A 31 24.29 -31.30 15.79
C SER A 31 22.94 -31.32 15.05
N PRO A 32 21.82 -31.70 15.69
CA PRO A 32 20.55 -31.85 14.99
C PRO A 32 19.91 -30.49 14.73
N LEU A 33 19.39 -30.32 13.51
CA LEU A 33 18.46 -29.25 13.15
C LEU A 33 17.25 -29.26 14.10
N PRO A 34 16.71 -28.09 14.49
CA PRO A 34 15.40 -28.05 15.11
C PRO A 34 14.35 -28.36 14.03
N SER A 35 13.83 -29.58 14.10
CA SER A 35 12.63 -29.99 13.38
C SER A 35 11.50 -29.01 13.67
N ARG A 36 10.91 -28.52 12.59
CA ARG A 36 9.68 -27.73 12.60
C ARG A 36 8.54 -28.63 13.06
N GLU A 37 8.33 -28.72 14.37
CA GLU A 37 7.20 -29.42 14.96
C GLU A 37 5.90 -28.68 14.61
N LEU A 38 5.28 -29.09 13.49
CA LEU A 38 3.84 -29.00 13.35
C LEU A 38 3.23 -29.96 14.38
N SER A 39 3.04 -29.47 15.59
CA SER A 39 2.21 -30.12 16.60
C SER A 39 0.74 -30.08 16.14
N ALA A 40 0.23 -31.22 15.68
CA ALA A 40 -1.10 -31.74 16.02
C ALA A 40 -1.38 -33.07 15.28
N SER A 41 -0.64 -34.13 15.58
CA SER A 41 -1.15 -35.49 15.39
C SER A 41 -2.20 -35.74 16.48
N LYS A 42 -3.43 -35.28 16.26
CA LYS A 42 -4.58 -35.69 17.08
C LYS A 42 -4.98 -37.08 16.63
N ASP A 43 -5.02 -38.04 17.55
CA ASP A 43 -5.53 -39.39 17.28
C ASP A 43 -6.87 -39.33 16.54
N PRO A 44 -7.07 -40.14 15.48
CA PRO A 44 -8.27 -40.10 14.66
C PRO A 44 -9.54 -40.38 15.49
N ALA A 45 -9.43 -41.24 16.52
CA ALA A 45 -10.51 -41.52 17.46
C ALA A 45 -10.95 -40.28 18.25
N SER A 46 -9.99 -39.46 18.71
CA SER A 46 -10.25 -38.24 19.45
C SER A 46 -10.86 -37.15 18.57
N GLN A 47 -10.43 -37.04 17.30
CA GLN A 47 -11.02 -36.10 16.34
C GLN A 47 -12.50 -36.41 16.04
N LEU A 48 -12.83 -37.69 15.86
CA LEU A 48 -14.20 -38.15 15.64
C LEU A 48 -15.08 -37.86 16.87
N ALA A 49 -14.59 -38.13 18.08
CA ALA A 49 -15.32 -37.85 19.30
C ALA A 49 -15.62 -36.34 19.48
N HIS A 50 -14.67 -35.47 19.15
CA HIS A 50 -14.89 -34.02 19.17
C HIS A 50 -15.89 -33.56 18.10
N GLU A 51 -15.81 -34.10 16.89
CA GLU A 51 -16.74 -33.74 15.81
C GLU A 51 -18.18 -34.18 16.14
N GLU A 52 -18.37 -35.39 16.67
CA GLU A 52 -19.68 -35.85 17.14
C GLU A 52 -20.24 -34.95 18.25
N HIS A 53 -19.40 -34.51 19.19
CA HIS A 53 -19.83 -33.59 20.24
C HIS A 53 -20.30 -32.25 19.65
N HIS A 54 -19.53 -31.67 18.72
CA HIS A 54 -19.91 -30.42 18.06
C HIS A 54 -21.21 -30.57 17.26
N GLN A 55 -21.42 -31.71 16.60
CA GLN A 55 -22.67 -31.99 15.89
C GLN A 55 -23.85 -32.14 16.84
N ARG A 56 -23.70 -32.83 17.98
CA ARG A 56 -24.74 -32.89 19.02
C ARG A 56 -25.12 -31.50 19.51
N THR A 57 -24.13 -30.63 19.77
CA THR A 57 -24.37 -29.23 20.14
C THR A 57 -25.07 -28.46 19.02
N LEU A 58 -24.66 -28.62 17.76
CA LEU A 58 -25.31 -27.99 16.62
C LEU A 58 -26.79 -28.37 16.53
N TRP A 59 -27.12 -29.66 16.61
CA TRP A 59 -28.50 -30.13 16.48
C TRP A 59 -29.37 -29.82 17.69
N SER A 60 -28.78 -29.68 18.88
CA SER A 60 -29.47 -29.15 20.06
C SER A 60 -29.96 -27.72 19.84
N HIS A 61 -29.14 -26.87 19.21
CA HIS A 61 -29.52 -25.48 18.92
C HIS A 61 -30.42 -25.34 17.68
N PHE A 62 -30.36 -26.27 16.73
CA PHE A 62 -31.09 -26.21 15.46
C PHE A 62 -31.90 -27.49 15.21
N PRO A 63 -32.94 -27.76 16.03
CA PRO A 63 -33.78 -28.95 15.84
C PRO A 63 -34.56 -28.90 14.52
N GLY A 64 -34.61 -30.02 13.81
CA GLY A 64 -35.30 -30.16 12.52
C GLY A 64 -34.55 -29.54 11.33
N TRP A 65 -33.32 -29.09 11.52
CA TRP A 65 -32.39 -28.76 10.44
C TRP A 65 -31.51 -29.97 10.12
N LEU A 66 -31.05 -30.05 8.87
CA LEU A 66 -30.14 -31.08 8.39
C LEU A 66 -28.94 -30.43 7.73
N PHE A 67 -27.86 -31.16 7.50
CA PHE A 67 -26.81 -30.67 6.63
C PHE A 67 -27.36 -30.39 5.23
N SER A 68 -26.89 -29.30 4.63
CA SER A 68 -27.24 -28.92 3.27
C SER A 68 -26.76 -29.96 2.26
N GLU A 69 -27.59 -30.31 1.29
CA GLU A 69 -27.19 -31.20 0.18
C GLU A 69 -26.35 -30.44 -0.87
N ARG A 70 -26.34 -29.09 -0.80
CA ARG A 70 -25.69 -28.19 -1.77
C ARG A 70 -24.27 -27.78 -1.37
N VAL A 71 -23.56 -28.62 -0.62
CA VAL A 71 -22.18 -28.33 -0.13
C VAL A 71 -21.22 -27.97 -1.27
N ARG A 72 -21.42 -28.49 -2.48
CA ARG A 72 -20.55 -28.23 -3.65
C ARG A 72 -20.74 -26.85 -4.30
N GLU A 73 -21.75 -26.07 -3.90
CA GLU A 73 -22.07 -24.75 -4.48
C GLU A 73 -21.62 -23.56 -3.62
N THR A 74 -20.94 -23.78 -2.49
CA THR A 74 -20.47 -22.70 -1.60
C THR A 74 -19.25 -21.98 -2.17
N ARG A 75 -19.47 -20.91 -2.96
CA ARG A 75 -18.39 -20.16 -3.63
C ARG A 75 -17.61 -19.18 -2.73
N CYS A 76 -18.16 -18.79 -1.57
CA CYS A 76 -17.50 -17.83 -0.67
C CYS A 76 -16.70 -18.50 0.45
N TRP A 77 -15.59 -17.86 0.83
CA TRP A 77 -14.59 -18.42 1.74
C TRP A 77 -15.11 -18.69 3.15
N ALA A 78 -16.12 -17.94 3.62
CA ALA A 78 -16.64 -18.09 4.97
C ALA A 78 -17.28 -19.46 5.25
N TRP A 79 -17.71 -20.20 4.22
CA TRP A 79 -18.26 -21.54 4.38
C TRP A 79 -17.25 -22.54 4.95
N GLN A 80 -15.95 -22.27 4.84
CA GLN A 80 -14.91 -23.08 5.51
C GLN A 80 -14.96 -22.98 7.04
N PHE A 81 -15.59 -21.93 7.57
CA PHE A 81 -15.67 -21.64 9.01
C PHE A 81 -17.09 -21.83 9.58
N GLY A 82 -18.01 -22.40 8.81
CA GLY A 82 -19.38 -22.64 9.25
C GLY A 82 -19.93 -24.00 8.85
N TYR A 83 -20.96 -24.44 9.56
CA TYR A 83 -21.79 -25.55 9.15
C TYR A 83 -22.85 -25.05 8.18
N ASP A 84 -23.04 -25.78 7.08
CA ASP A 84 -24.06 -25.53 6.08
C ASP A 84 -25.29 -26.38 6.38
N ILE A 85 -26.37 -25.74 6.81
CA ILE A 85 -27.60 -26.41 7.23
C ILE A 85 -28.78 -25.98 6.38
N GLN A 86 -29.73 -26.88 6.15
CA GLN A 86 -30.94 -26.63 5.37
C GLN A 86 -32.21 -27.15 6.06
N ARG A 87 -33.35 -26.51 5.76
CA ARG A 87 -34.68 -26.94 6.19
C ARG A 87 -35.76 -26.40 5.27
N LYS A 88 -36.55 -27.28 4.63
CA LYS A 88 -37.73 -26.93 3.79
C LYS A 88 -37.47 -25.77 2.79
N GLY A 89 -36.29 -25.73 2.18
CA GLY A 89 -35.90 -24.69 1.22
C GLY A 89 -35.06 -23.55 1.81
N ASP A 90 -35.02 -23.38 3.14
CA ASP A 90 -34.15 -22.43 3.81
C ASP A 90 -32.75 -22.99 3.95
N ARG A 91 -31.72 -22.17 3.70
CA ARG A 91 -30.30 -22.52 3.88
C ARG A 91 -29.60 -21.51 4.77
N ARG A 92 -28.83 -21.99 5.75
CA ARG A 92 -28.13 -21.15 6.71
C ARG A 92 -26.68 -21.59 6.91
N TRP A 93 -25.83 -20.60 7.15
CA TRP A 93 -24.47 -20.74 7.66
C TRP A 93 -24.50 -20.61 9.18
N VAL A 94 -23.93 -21.57 9.91
CA VAL A 94 -23.78 -21.52 11.38
C VAL A 94 -22.31 -21.50 11.73
N CYS A 95 -21.86 -20.58 12.60
CA CYS A 95 -20.45 -20.48 12.94
C CYS A 95 -19.92 -21.72 13.69
N GLN A 96 -18.91 -22.39 13.13
CA GLN A 96 -18.25 -23.53 13.79
C GLN A 96 -17.54 -23.13 15.09
N ALA A 97 -16.88 -21.96 15.10
CA ALA A 97 -16.16 -21.49 16.28
C ALA A 97 -17.10 -21.20 17.46
N CYS A 98 -18.31 -20.70 17.19
CA CYS A 98 -19.36 -20.55 18.22
C CYS A 98 -19.82 -21.90 18.77
N ILE A 99 -20.00 -22.92 17.93
CA ILE A 99 -20.37 -24.28 18.36
C ILE A 99 -19.26 -24.93 19.18
N ARG A 100 -18.00 -24.83 18.73
CA ARG A 100 -16.82 -25.34 19.47
C ARG A 100 -16.65 -24.69 20.84
N LYS A 101 -17.05 -23.42 20.99
CA LYS A 101 -17.03 -22.69 22.27
C LYS A 101 -18.29 -22.94 23.12
N ASN A 102 -19.21 -23.80 22.69
CA ASN A 102 -20.51 -24.02 23.34
C ASN A 102 -21.25 -22.70 23.65
N ALA A 103 -21.23 -21.76 22.70
CA ALA A 103 -21.87 -20.47 22.87
C ALA A 103 -23.39 -20.66 23.03
N PRO A 104 -24.05 -20.00 24.01
CA PRO A 104 -25.48 -20.20 24.30
C PRO A 104 -26.39 -19.82 23.12
N ARG A 105 -25.92 -18.92 22.24
CA ARG A 105 -26.58 -18.54 20.99
C ARG A 105 -25.57 -18.52 19.85
N PRO A 106 -25.33 -19.65 19.18
CA PRO A 106 -24.44 -19.70 18.03
C PRO A 106 -24.93 -18.77 16.91
N ARG A 107 -24.04 -17.90 16.41
CA ARG A 107 -24.37 -17.00 15.31
C ARG A 107 -24.65 -17.80 14.05
N ASN A 108 -25.77 -17.48 13.42
CA ASN A 108 -26.19 -18.06 12.15
C ASN A 108 -26.73 -16.97 11.22
N PHE A 109 -26.53 -17.16 9.93
CA PHE A 109 -26.95 -16.23 8.88
C PHE A 109 -27.52 -17.01 7.70
N GLU A 110 -28.46 -16.40 6.97
CA GLU A 110 -29.00 -16.97 5.74
C GLU A 110 -27.92 -17.02 4.65
N ALA A 111 -28.02 -17.98 3.74
CA ALA A 111 -27.04 -18.18 2.67
C ALA A 111 -26.85 -16.94 1.79
N ASP A 112 -27.93 -16.21 1.48
CA ASP A 112 -27.89 -14.96 0.71
C ASP A 112 -27.25 -13.81 1.51
N GLY A 113 -27.32 -13.88 2.85
CA GLY A 113 -26.79 -12.92 3.80
C GLY A 113 -25.36 -13.20 4.28
N ILE A 114 -24.58 -13.99 3.54
CA ILE A 114 -23.27 -14.50 4.00
C ILE A 114 -22.23 -13.42 4.33
N HIS A 115 -22.40 -12.20 3.82
CA HIS A 115 -21.55 -11.05 4.18
C HIS A 115 -21.59 -10.73 5.69
N ASN A 116 -22.70 -11.04 6.38
CA ASN A 116 -22.81 -10.90 7.83
C ASN A 116 -21.87 -11.88 8.57
N ALA A 117 -21.63 -13.06 8.00
CA ALA A 117 -20.66 -14.01 8.53
C ALA A 117 -19.23 -13.44 8.48
N TYR A 118 -18.87 -12.65 7.45
CA TYR A 118 -17.54 -12.03 7.36
C TYR A 118 -17.29 -11.08 8.54
N ASN A 119 -18.29 -10.27 8.90
CA ASN A 119 -18.18 -9.34 10.01
C ASN A 119 -18.10 -10.08 11.35
N HIS A 120 -18.89 -11.13 11.54
CA HIS A 120 -18.87 -11.96 12.74
C HIS A 120 -17.51 -12.67 12.92
N LEU A 121 -17.01 -13.32 11.86
CA LEU A 121 -15.72 -13.99 11.86
C LEU A 121 -14.59 -13.02 12.22
N TYR A 122 -14.62 -11.80 11.67
CA TYR A 122 -13.61 -10.78 11.95
C TYR A 122 -13.72 -10.22 13.37
N ASN A 123 -14.91 -9.81 13.81
CA ASN A 123 -15.11 -9.13 15.09
C ASN A 123 -14.99 -10.08 16.29
N ASP A 124 -15.60 -11.26 16.21
CA ASP A 124 -15.76 -12.15 17.37
C ASP A 124 -14.69 -13.26 17.40
N HIS A 125 -14.04 -13.53 16.26
CA HIS A 125 -13.05 -14.61 16.13
C HIS A 125 -11.71 -14.16 15.54
N GLY A 126 -11.56 -12.90 15.11
CA GLY A 126 -10.31 -12.39 14.53
C GLY A 126 -9.95 -13.00 13.18
N ILE A 127 -10.89 -13.68 12.52
CA ILE A 127 -10.68 -14.36 11.24
C ILE A 127 -11.02 -13.38 10.12
N GLY A 128 -9.99 -12.88 9.43
CA GLY A 128 -10.12 -12.02 8.24
C GLY A 128 -10.24 -12.81 6.94
N ALA A 129 -10.54 -12.10 5.85
CA ALA A 129 -10.60 -12.72 4.53
C ALA A 129 -9.20 -13.17 4.07
N PRO A 130 -9.08 -14.36 3.42
CA PRO A 130 -7.84 -14.78 2.78
C PRO A 130 -7.37 -13.78 1.71
N PRO A 131 -6.07 -13.74 1.38
CA PRO A 131 -5.54 -12.87 0.34
C PRO A 131 -6.32 -13.00 -0.98
N GLY A 132 -6.72 -11.87 -1.56
CA GLY A 132 -7.48 -11.83 -2.81
C GLY A 132 -8.98 -12.20 -2.69
N LYS A 133 -9.50 -12.44 -1.48
CA LYS A 133 -10.93 -12.69 -1.24
C LYS A 133 -11.66 -11.45 -0.73
N THR A 134 -13.00 -11.49 -0.79
CA THR A 134 -13.84 -10.38 -0.37
C THR A 134 -13.79 -10.19 1.14
N GLN A 135 -13.29 -9.03 1.57
CA GLN A 135 -13.29 -8.60 2.97
C GLN A 135 -14.67 -8.16 3.45
N GLY A 136 -14.97 -8.45 4.71
CA GLY A 136 -16.15 -7.92 5.38
C GLY A 136 -16.07 -6.39 5.58
N PRO A 137 -17.20 -5.68 5.67
CA PRO A 137 -17.22 -4.26 6.03
C PRO A 137 -16.42 -3.90 7.28
N ALA A 138 -16.43 -4.75 8.32
CA ALA A 138 -15.68 -4.53 9.55
C ALA A 138 -14.15 -4.52 9.30
N GLU A 139 -13.65 -5.54 8.59
CA GLU A 139 -12.25 -5.66 8.19
C GLU A 139 -11.81 -4.52 7.27
N LYS A 140 -12.67 -4.09 6.33
CA LYS A 140 -12.39 -2.93 5.46
C LYS A 140 -12.26 -1.61 6.25
N ARG A 141 -12.96 -1.47 7.39
CA ARG A 141 -12.89 -0.27 8.22
C ARG A 141 -11.62 -0.25 9.07
N THR A 142 -11.18 -1.39 9.57
CA THR A 142 -9.93 -1.50 10.33
C THR A 142 -8.72 -1.38 9.41
N SER A 143 -8.72 -1.99 8.22
CA SER A 143 -7.62 -1.85 7.26
C SER A 143 -7.44 -0.43 6.74
N LYS A 144 -8.52 0.35 6.60
CA LYS A 144 -8.45 1.78 6.28
C LYS A 144 -7.91 2.66 7.41
N ARG A 145 -8.06 2.20 8.66
CA ARG A 145 -7.56 2.92 9.86
C ARG A 145 -6.13 2.53 10.20
N SER A 146 -5.73 1.30 9.89
CA SER A 146 -4.33 0.89 9.95
C SER A 146 -3.55 1.67 8.90
N ARG A 147 -2.51 2.39 9.33
CA ARG A 147 -1.58 3.02 8.38
C ARG A 147 -0.99 1.91 7.50
N PRO A 148 -0.81 2.16 6.19
CA PRO A 148 -0.11 1.24 5.31
C PRO A 148 1.23 0.86 5.95
N VAL A 149 1.56 -0.43 5.91
CA VAL A 149 2.82 -0.96 6.43
C VAL A 149 3.98 -0.16 5.81
N GLY A 150 4.79 0.48 6.66
CA GLY A 150 5.94 1.30 6.24
C GLY A 150 5.74 2.82 6.26
N GLN A 151 4.53 3.35 6.44
CA GLN A 151 4.34 4.81 6.54
C GLN A 151 4.68 5.33 7.95
N LYS A 152 5.87 5.92 8.10
CA LYS A 152 6.30 6.61 9.32
C LYS A 152 5.68 8.01 9.42
N THR A 153 5.34 8.51 10.62
CA THR A 153 5.04 9.96 10.75
C THR A 153 6.31 10.78 10.52
N LEU A 154 6.15 12.07 10.20
CA LEU A 154 7.28 13.00 10.22
C LEU A 154 8.01 12.98 11.57
N ALA A 155 7.27 12.96 12.68
CA ALA A 155 7.84 12.88 14.02
C ALA A 155 8.64 11.59 14.23
N GLU A 156 8.12 10.43 13.82
CA GLU A 156 8.84 9.16 13.86
C GLU A 156 10.11 9.16 12.97
N SER A 157 10.01 9.72 11.77
CA SER A 157 11.14 9.80 10.83
C SER A 157 12.26 10.71 11.34
N MET A 158 11.89 11.80 12.01
CA MET A 158 12.83 12.77 12.61
C MET A 158 13.21 12.42 14.05
N LYS A 159 12.66 11.33 14.62
CA LYS A 159 12.84 10.88 16.01
C LYS A 159 12.52 11.98 17.04
N LEU A 160 11.45 12.74 16.79
CA LEU A 160 10.98 13.80 17.69
C LEU A 160 10.08 13.23 18.78
N ASP A 161 10.31 13.63 20.02
CA ASP A 161 9.43 13.38 21.16
C ASP A 161 8.26 14.38 21.16
N LEU A 162 7.04 13.87 21.07
CA LEU A 162 5.84 14.70 21.10
C LEU A 162 5.42 15.10 22.53
N HIS A 163 6.07 14.53 23.57
CA HIS A 163 5.87 14.92 24.96
C HIS A 163 6.71 16.14 25.36
N ASP A 164 7.80 16.44 24.64
CA ASP A 164 8.52 17.70 24.78
C ASP A 164 7.80 18.81 23.97
N PRO A 165 7.29 19.88 24.61
CA PRO A 165 6.64 20.98 23.92
C PRO A 165 7.49 21.61 22.82
N ARG A 166 8.83 21.62 22.98
CA ARG A 166 9.74 22.18 21.99
C ARG A 166 9.80 21.31 20.74
N GLU A 167 10.01 20.01 20.88
CA GLU A 167 10.05 19.07 19.76
C GLU A 167 8.68 18.90 19.09
N GLN A 168 7.60 18.96 19.86
CA GLN A 168 6.24 19.04 19.33
C GLN A 168 6.04 20.30 18.47
N ALA A 169 6.54 21.46 18.92
CA ALA A 169 6.47 22.69 18.13
C ALA A 169 7.27 22.59 16.82
N ILE A 170 8.42 21.93 16.85
CA ILE A 170 9.23 21.64 15.65
C ILE A 170 8.43 20.76 14.67
N ALA A 171 7.87 19.64 15.13
CA ALA A 171 7.05 18.76 14.30
C ALA A 171 5.86 19.51 13.67
N ASN A 172 5.15 20.30 14.48
CA ASN A 172 4.03 21.12 14.03
C ASN A 172 4.44 22.18 13.01
N CYS A 173 5.63 22.78 13.17
CA CYS A 173 6.17 23.75 12.21
C CYS A 173 6.39 23.10 10.83
N PHE A 174 7.06 21.95 10.78
CA PHE A 174 7.28 21.23 9.52
C PHE A 174 5.96 20.78 8.87
N ILE A 175 5.01 20.30 9.67
CA ILE A 175 3.66 19.95 9.21
C ILE A 175 2.98 21.19 8.59
N LYS A 176 3.01 22.35 9.24
CA LYS A 176 2.37 23.56 8.70
C LYS A 176 3.04 24.06 7.42
N ARG A 177 4.37 23.94 7.30
CA ARG A 177 5.14 24.44 6.16
C ARG A 177 4.94 23.65 4.86
N PHE A 178 4.59 22.37 4.95
CA PHE A 178 4.43 21.55 3.75
C PHE A 178 3.08 21.80 3.07
N ASP A 179 3.09 22.54 1.96
CA ASP A 179 1.93 22.72 1.09
C ASP A 179 1.89 21.62 0.01
N LYS A 180 0.85 20.80 0.08
CA LYS A 180 0.60 19.70 -0.84
C LYS A 180 0.30 20.17 -2.26
N GLU A 181 -0.50 21.22 -2.44
CA GLU A 181 -0.88 21.68 -3.77
C GLU A 181 0.27 22.44 -4.43
N TYR A 182 1.06 23.17 -3.65
CA TYR A 182 2.28 23.79 -4.15
C TYR A 182 3.30 22.74 -4.62
N PHE A 183 3.56 21.70 -3.82
CA PHE A 183 4.42 20.58 -4.21
C PHE A 183 3.96 19.95 -5.54
N ARG A 184 2.65 19.69 -5.66
CA ARG A 184 2.07 19.12 -6.88
C ARG A 184 2.23 20.03 -8.10
N ARG A 185 2.08 21.35 -7.91
CA ARG A 185 2.31 22.34 -8.97
C ARG A 185 3.75 22.32 -9.44
N LEU A 186 4.73 22.31 -8.52
CA LEU A 186 6.15 22.19 -8.86
C LEU A 186 6.45 20.94 -9.68
N LEU A 187 5.87 19.79 -9.29
CA LEU A 187 6.04 18.53 -10.02
C LEU A 187 5.45 18.60 -11.44
N VAL A 188 4.22 19.12 -11.58
CA VAL A 188 3.59 19.28 -12.90
C VAL A 188 4.39 20.24 -13.79
N ASN A 189 4.82 21.38 -13.25
CA ASN A 189 5.62 22.36 -13.97
C ASN A 189 6.93 21.74 -14.47
N TRP A 190 7.61 20.96 -13.62
CA TRP A 190 8.83 20.25 -14.02
C TRP A 190 8.57 19.22 -15.14
N ILE A 191 7.52 18.40 -15.03
CA ILE A 191 7.13 17.41 -16.04
C ILE A 191 6.87 18.09 -17.39
N VAL A 192 6.10 19.19 -17.39
CA VAL A 192 5.76 19.95 -18.59
C VAL A 192 6.99 20.65 -19.17
N ALA A 193 7.78 21.32 -18.33
CA ALA A 193 8.95 22.08 -18.77
C ALA A 193 10.05 21.20 -19.35
N LYS A 194 10.20 19.97 -18.89
CA LYS A 194 11.18 19.00 -19.42
C LYS A 194 10.59 18.01 -20.42
N ASN A 195 9.28 18.08 -20.67
CA ASN A 195 8.55 17.16 -21.54
C ASN A 195 8.74 15.69 -21.12
N HIS A 196 8.66 15.43 -19.82
CA HIS A 196 8.69 14.06 -19.31
C HIS A 196 7.37 13.34 -19.56
N SER A 197 7.42 12.01 -19.65
CA SER A 197 6.21 11.18 -19.61
C SER A 197 5.44 11.44 -18.32
N PHE A 198 4.10 11.52 -18.39
CA PHE A 198 3.27 11.73 -17.20
C PHE A 198 3.37 10.56 -16.19
N SER A 199 3.76 9.37 -16.67
CA SER A 199 4.01 8.21 -15.83
C SER A 199 5.20 8.40 -14.89
N ILE A 200 6.10 9.35 -15.17
CA ILE A 200 7.25 9.63 -14.28
C ILE A 200 6.81 9.99 -12.86
N ALA A 201 5.60 10.56 -12.71
CA ALA A 201 5.03 10.91 -11.41
C ALA A 201 4.66 9.68 -10.56
N GLU A 202 4.62 8.47 -11.15
CA GLU A 202 4.31 7.20 -10.49
C GLU A 202 5.54 6.33 -10.25
N GLU A 203 6.73 6.76 -10.69
CA GLU A 203 7.97 5.99 -10.56
C GLU A 203 8.35 5.79 -9.09
N THR A 204 8.71 4.55 -8.76
CA THR A 204 8.97 4.14 -7.37
C THR A 204 10.23 4.79 -6.81
N GLU A 205 11.24 4.99 -7.67
CA GLU A 205 12.52 5.60 -7.38
C GLU A 205 12.34 7.08 -7.04
N LEU A 206 11.47 7.78 -7.80
CA LEU A 206 11.14 9.17 -7.53
C LEU A 206 10.39 9.32 -6.20
N HIS A 207 9.45 8.40 -5.91
CA HIS A 207 8.74 8.39 -4.64
C HIS A 207 9.68 8.12 -3.47
N ALA A 208 10.67 7.24 -3.64
CA ALA A 208 11.68 6.98 -2.63
C ALA A 208 12.54 8.22 -2.34
N ILE A 209 12.92 8.99 -3.37
CA ILE A 209 13.63 10.26 -3.19
C ILE A 209 12.77 11.25 -2.41
N PHE A 210 11.49 11.41 -2.77
CA PHE A 210 10.60 12.33 -2.05
C PHE A 210 10.36 11.91 -0.60
N GLU A 211 10.22 10.61 -0.35
CA GLU A 211 10.04 10.07 1.00
C GLU A 211 11.28 10.29 1.86
N TYR A 212 12.48 10.10 1.30
CA TYR A 212 13.73 10.38 1.99
C TYR A 212 13.87 11.85 2.36
N LEU A 213 13.52 12.77 1.45
CA LEU A 213 13.61 14.21 1.69
C LEU A 213 12.53 14.72 2.64
N ASN A 214 11.29 14.23 2.51
CA ASN A 214 10.18 14.63 3.36
C ASN A 214 9.08 13.55 3.41
N PRO A 215 8.95 12.81 4.53
CA PRO A 215 7.93 11.76 4.68
C PRO A 215 6.49 12.30 4.69
N SER A 216 6.30 13.62 4.79
CA SER A 216 4.99 14.26 4.65
C SER A 216 4.41 14.07 3.25
N VAL A 217 5.25 13.84 2.23
CA VAL A 217 4.80 13.61 0.85
C VAL A 217 3.93 12.35 0.79
N SER A 218 4.41 11.22 1.32
CA SER A 218 3.60 9.99 1.39
C SER A 218 2.50 10.09 2.44
N GLY A 219 2.80 10.67 3.61
CA GLY A 219 1.84 10.83 4.70
C GLY A 219 0.58 11.61 4.30
N ARG A 220 0.71 12.63 3.44
CA ARG A 220 -0.41 13.44 2.94
C ARG A 220 -0.94 13.01 1.57
N LYS A 221 -0.45 11.89 1.03
CA LYS A 221 -0.80 11.42 -0.31
C LYS A 221 -0.60 12.52 -1.35
N ALA A 222 0.56 13.19 -1.29
CA ALA A 222 0.92 14.26 -2.19
C ALA A 222 1.35 13.73 -3.56
N ASN A 223 1.90 12.51 -3.61
CA ASN A 223 2.20 11.77 -4.84
C ASN A 223 0.99 11.77 -5.80
N MET A 224 1.29 11.93 -7.08
CA MET A 224 0.30 12.08 -8.13
C MET A 224 0.37 10.91 -9.11
N THR A 225 -0.79 10.55 -9.65
CA THR A 225 -0.87 9.64 -10.79
C THR A 225 -0.72 10.40 -12.10
N HIS A 226 -0.32 9.72 -13.16
CA HIS A 226 -0.28 10.24 -14.53
C HIS A 226 -1.66 10.80 -14.95
N THR A 227 -2.75 10.16 -14.53
CA THR A 227 -4.12 10.64 -14.75
C THR A 227 -4.37 11.97 -14.04
N THR A 228 -3.83 12.17 -12.85
CA THR A 228 -3.96 13.42 -12.09
C THR A 228 -3.12 14.52 -12.71
N VAL A 229 -1.90 14.21 -13.16
CA VAL A 229 -1.03 15.14 -13.91
C VAL A 229 -1.75 15.62 -15.17
N ARG A 230 -2.25 14.68 -15.98
CA ARG A 230 -3.01 15.00 -17.20
C ARG A 230 -4.21 15.90 -16.90
N LYS A 231 -5.02 15.57 -15.89
CA LYS A 231 -6.17 16.39 -15.49
C LYS A 231 -5.76 17.81 -15.10
N LYS A 232 -4.72 17.98 -14.30
CA LYS A 232 -4.23 19.32 -13.90
C LYS A 232 -3.75 20.13 -15.10
N ILE A 233 -3.06 19.51 -16.05
CA ILE A 233 -2.61 20.18 -17.28
C ILE A 233 -3.81 20.62 -18.13
N ILE A 234 -4.82 19.76 -18.29
CA ILE A 234 -6.03 20.10 -19.06
C ILE A 234 -6.79 21.25 -18.40
N VAL A 235 -7.01 21.19 -17.08
CA VAL A 235 -7.69 22.28 -16.35
C VAL A 235 -6.94 23.60 -16.51
N ALA A 236 -5.62 23.59 -16.33
CA ALA A 236 -4.82 24.79 -16.49
C ALA A 236 -4.83 25.33 -17.93
N PHE A 237 -4.85 24.45 -18.93
CA PHE A 237 -4.97 24.84 -20.33
C PHE A 237 -6.32 25.49 -20.62
N GLU A 238 -7.43 24.90 -20.16
CA GLU A 238 -8.77 25.47 -20.36
C GLU A 238 -8.91 26.83 -19.66
N GLU A 239 -8.39 26.97 -18.44
CA GLU A 239 -8.38 28.25 -17.71
C GLU A 239 -7.62 29.36 -18.46
N HIS A 240 -6.59 29.00 -19.25
CA HIS A 240 -5.70 29.96 -19.91
C HIS A 240 -5.84 29.93 -21.44
N ARG A 241 -6.87 29.26 -21.96
CA ARG A 241 -7.04 29.00 -23.38
C ARG A 241 -7.05 30.28 -24.21
N GLU A 242 -7.77 31.30 -23.76
CA GLU A 242 -7.87 32.58 -24.46
C GLU A 242 -6.50 33.29 -24.57
N LYS A 243 -5.72 33.28 -23.49
CA LYS A 243 -4.35 33.84 -23.48
C LYS A 243 -3.43 33.09 -24.43
N VAL A 244 -3.53 31.76 -24.47
CA VAL A 244 -2.75 30.93 -25.41
C VAL A 244 -3.13 31.27 -26.86
N ILE A 245 -4.43 31.40 -27.15
CA ILE A 245 -4.92 31.80 -28.49
C ILE A 245 -4.38 33.19 -28.87
N ASP A 246 -4.43 34.15 -27.96
CA ASP A 246 -3.95 35.51 -28.20
C ASP A 246 -2.44 35.56 -28.46
N VAL A 247 -1.65 34.79 -27.69
CA VAL A 247 -0.20 34.68 -27.90
C VAL A 247 0.10 34.03 -29.25
N LEU A 248 -0.61 32.97 -29.62
CA LEU A 248 -0.45 32.31 -30.92
C LEU A 248 -0.87 33.23 -32.08
N ARG A 249 -1.92 34.03 -31.91
CA ARG A 249 -2.37 35.02 -32.91
C ARG A 249 -1.35 36.14 -33.11
N LYS A 250 -0.62 36.52 -32.06
CA LYS A 250 0.44 37.56 -32.10
C LYS A 250 1.77 37.08 -32.67
N ALA A 251 2.00 35.76 -32.75
CA ALA A 251 3.23 35.18 -33.31
C ALA A 251 2.94 34.17 -34.44
N PRO A 252 2.29 34.58 -35.55
CA PRO A 252 2.06 33.68 -36.68
C PRO A 252 3.39 33.45 -37.42
N GLY A 253 4.00 32.28 -37.22
CA GLY A 253 5.17 31.84 -38.00
C GLY A 253 6.44 31.54 -37.20
N GLN A 254 6.49 31.83 -35.89
CA GLN A 254 7.50 31.20 -35.04
C GLN A 254 7.04 29.78 -34.74
N THR A 255 7.77 28.79 -35.24
CA THR A 255 7.70 27.42 -34.76
C THR A 255 8.07 27.44 -33.28
N MET A 256 7.07 27.66 -32.42
CA MET A 256 7.22 27.55 -30.98
C MET A 256 7.72 26.15 -30.71
N THR A 257 9.02 26.01 -30.49
CA THR A 257 9.64 24.71 -30.24
C THR A 257 9.12 24.13 -28.92
N ARG A 258 8.47 24.96 -28.07
CA ARG A 258 7.86 24.60 -26.79
C ARG A 258 6.69 25.53 -26.39
N PRO A 259 5.47 25.38 -26.96
CA PRO A 259 4.30 26.20 -26.61
C PRO A 259 3.98 26.18 -25.10
N TRP A 260 4.28 25.06 -24.45
CA TRP A 260 4.08 24.84 -23.02
C TRP A 260 5.01 25.67 -22.12
N ARG A 261 6.16 26.12 -22.62
CA ARG A 261 7.09 26.94 -21.83
C ARG A 261 6.51 28.33 -21.54
N LEU A 262 5.78 28.91 -22.50
CA LEU A 262 5.08 30.18 -22.31
C LEU A 262 3.87 30.05 -21.37
N LEU A 263 3.21 28.89 -21.37
CA LEU A 263 2.17 28.57 -20.39
C LEU A 263 2.75 28.53 -18.97
N VAL A 264 3.91 27.88 -18.78
CA VAL A 264 4.61 27.83 -17.48
C VAL A 264 5.14 29.20 -17.07
N GLU A 265 5.75 29.97 -17.99
CA GLU A 265 6.24 31.33 -17.72
C GLU A 265 5.08 32.31 -17.42
N SER A 266 3.92 32.16 -18.08
CA SER A 266 2.71 32.93 -17.76
C SER A 266 2.12 32.55 -16.40
N TRP A 267 2.30 31.30 -15.96
CA TRP A 267 1.86 30.81 -14.66
C TRP A 267 2.69 31.42 -13.53
N ASP A 268 4.01 31.52 -13.69
CA ASP A 268 4.91 32.11 -12.69
C ASP A 268 4.75 33.64 -12.56
N LEU A 269 4.41 34.33 -13.67
CA LEU A 269 4.14 35.78 -13.65
C LEU A 269 2.83 36.16 -12.94
N LEU A 270 1.86 35.24 -12.84
CA LEU A 270 0.56 35.46 -12.18
C LEU A 270 0.50 34.89 -10.76
N ALA A 271 1.53 34.14 -10.32
CA ALA A 271 1.59 33.55 -9.00
C ALA A 271 2.40 34.38 -7.97
N LYS A 272 2.93 35.54 -8.37
CA LYS A 272 3.44 36.52 -7.40
C LYS A 272 2.24 37.03 -6.59
N PRO A 273 2.24 36.91 -5.25
CA PRO A 273 1.28 37.63 -4.44
C PRO A 273 1.47 39.12 -4.72
N ASP A 274 0.37 39.85 -4.77
CA ASP A 274 0.34 41.30 -4.87
C ASP A 274 1.03 41.88 -3.63
N GLU A 275 2.35 42.09 -3.69
CA GLU A 275 3.08 42.94 -2.75
C GLU A 275 2.72 44.39 -3.09
N GLY A 276 1.51 44.80 -2.73
CA GLY A 276 0.92 46.05 -3.19
C GLY A 276 -0.31 46.50 -2.43
N ALA A 277 -0.50 46.09 -1.16
CA ALA A 277 -1.55 46.65 -0.31
C ALA A 277 -1.21 46.50 1.19
N ALA A 278 -0.12 47.13 1.62
CA ALA A 278 0.13 47.40 3.03
C ALA A 278 0.66 48.83 3.18
N SER A 279 -0.17 49.79 2.77
CA SER A 279 -0.06 51.18 3.19
C SER A 279 -1.45 51.63 3.61
N ASP A 280 -1.52 52.20 4.81
CA ASP A 280 -2.64 52.89 5.42
C ASP A 280 -3.79 52.05 5.99
N ILE A 281 -3.69 51.70 7.28
CA ILE A 281 -4.73 52.03 8.28
C ILE A 281 -4.03 52.42 9.59
N SER A 282 -4.39 53.61 10.08
CA SER A 282 -3.98 54.26 11.33
C SER A 282 -4.28 53.47 12.60
#